data_AF-A0A944PMB5-F1
#
_entry.id   AF-A0A944PMB5-F1
#
_cell.length_a   1.000
_cell.length_b   1.000
_cell.length_c   1.000
_cell.angle_alpha   90.00
_cell.angle_beta   90.00
_cell.angle_gamma   90.00
#
_symmetry.space_group_name_H-M   'P 1'
#
loop_
_entity.id
_entity.type
_entity.pdbx_description
1 polymer ?
#
loop_
_entity_poly.entity_id
_entity_poly.type
_entity_poly.pdbx_seq_one_letter_code
_entity_poly.pdbx_strand_id
1 'polypeptide(L)'
;MRRHRHRDRHRRLTPVLLGLGLVLTLLAASPALASTYRYWSFWDGAGGQWKYATQGPSSLRPADGSVQGFHFVVSKDAADQAAPPRAGADFAAVCSATPAVDGKKRIAVVIDFGTRSDAPAGGTPPQEEPRTACARVGPDATAAEALAEVAKPLRYNNAALLCSVSGYPKQGCGEPVADTAADDPSDTGGPSTGLLAGIAAVAALAAAAVWQSRRRRTR
;
A
#
# COMPACT_ATOMS: atom_id res chain seq x y z
N MET A 1 -34.90 -58.49 -6.04
CA MET A 1 -33.58 -58.06 -5.50
C MET A 1 -33.01 -56.88 -6.30
N ARG A 2 -33.29 -55.63 -5.93
CA ARG A 2 -32.73 -54.40 -6.55
C ARG A 2 -32.49 -53.33 -5.47
N ARG A 3 -31.51 -53.52 -4.58
CA ARG A 3 -31.17 -52.51 -3.54
C ARG A 3 -29.68 -52.27 -3.25
N HIS A 4 -28.74 -52.87 -3.99
CA HIS A 4 -27.31 -52.75 -3.66
C HIS A 4 -26.47 -51.81 -4.55
N ARG A 5 -26.93 -51.36 -5.71
CA ARG A 5 -26.07 -50.62 -6.67
C ARG A 5 -25.93 -49.11 -6.44
N HIS A 6 -26.80 -48.47 -5.66
CA HIS A 6 -26.72 -47.01 -5.41
C HIS A 6 -25.72 -46.63 -4.30
N ARG A 7 -25.53 -47.48 -3.29
CA ARG A 7 -24.71 -47.17 -2.09
C ARG A 7 -23.22 -46.99 -2.40
N ASP A 8 -22.68 -47.73 -3.38
CA ASP A 8 -21.24 -47.67 -3.71
C ASP A 8 -20.83 -46.46 -4.56
N ARG A 9 -21.75 -45.87 -5.33
CA ARG A 9 -21.46 -44.67 -6.12
C ARG A 9 -21.32 -43.42 -5.25
N HIS A 10 -22.15 -43.29 -4.22
CA HIS A 10 -22.09 -42.15 -3.30
C HIS A 10 -20.83 -42.17 -2.41
N ARG A 11 -20.35 -43.36 -2.02
CA ARG A 11 -19.19 -43.52 -1.13
C ARG A 11 -17.84 -43.19 -1.79
N ARG A 12 -17.78 -43.18 -3.13
CA ARG A 12 -16.57 -42.87 -3.92
C ARG A 12 -16.50 -41.44 -4.44
N LEU A 13 -17.60 -40.69 -4.38
CA LEU A 13 -17.66 -39.29 -4.84
C LEU A 13 -17.22 -38.31 -3.74
N THR A 14 -17.42 -38.66 -2.48
CA THR A 14 -17.06 -37.84 -1.30
C THR A 14 -15.55 -37.55 -1.19
N PRO A 15 -14.62 -38.53 -1.30
CA PRO A 15 -13.19 -38.26 -1.11
C PRO A 15 -12.57 -37.47 -2.28
N VAL A 16 -13.15 -37.57 -3.49
CA VAL A 16 -12.67 -36.84 -4.67
C VAL A 16 -13.07 -35.36 -4.61
N LEU A 17 -14.29 -35.07 -4.15
CA LEU A 17 -14.75 -33.69 -3.95
C LEU A 17 -14.01 -33.01 -2.77
N LEU A 18 -13.69 -33.74 -1.70
CA LEU A 18 -12.87 -33.26 -0.59
C LEU A 18 -11.41 -33.00 -1.02
N GLY A 19 -10.82 -33.89 -1.83
CA GLY A 19 -9.46 -33.70 -2.36
C GLY A 19 -9.35 -32.53 -3.33
N LEU A 20 -10.33 -32.35 -4.22
CA LEU A 20 -10.38 -31.23 -5.15
C LEU A 20 -10.62 -29.90 -4.42
N GLY A 21 -11.47 -29.89 -3.39
CA GLY A 21 -11.69 -28.74 -2.52
C GLY A 21 -10.42 -28.29 -1.79
N LEU A 22 -9.66 -29.24 -1.22
CA LEU A 22 -8.41 -28.96 -0.52
C LEU A 22 -7.32 -28.40 -1.47
N VAL A 23 -7.23 -28.92 -2.69
CA VAL A 23 -6.31 -28.41 -3.71
C VAL A 23 -6.71 -27.01 -4.17
N LEU A 24 -8.00 -26.74 -4.38
CA LEU A 24 -8.50 -25.39 -4.73
C LEU A 24 -8.27 -24.37 -3.60
N THR A 25 -8.38 -24.75 -2.33
CA THR A 25 -8.06 -23.87 -1.20
C THR A 25 -6.56 -23.60 -1.06
N LEU A 26 -5.70 -24.56 -1.42
CA LEU A 26 -4.25 -24.38 -1.41
C LEU A 26 -3.74 -23.55 -2.59
N LEU A 27 -4.40 -23.60 -3.76
CA LEU A 27 -4.08 -22.74 -4.91
C LEU A 27 -4.67 -21.33 -4.81
N ALA A 28 -5.69 -21.12 -3.95
CA ALA A 28 -6.26 -19.79 -3.71
C ALA A 28 -5.48 -18.97 -2.66
N ALA A 29 -4.59 -19.62 -1.90
CA ALA A 29 -3.66 -18.94 -1.01
C ALA A 29 -2.46 -18.40 -1.82
N SER A 30 -2.73 -17.51 -2.77
CA SER A 30 -1.67 -16.66 -3.31
C SER A 30 -1.10 -15.86 -2.15
N PRO A 31 0.22 -15.86 -1.89
CA PRO A 31 0.78 -14.90 -0.97
C PRO A 31 0.35 -13.52 -1.49
N ALA A 32 -0.34 -12.74 -0.66
CA ALA A 32 -0.50 -11.33 -0.95
C ALA A 32 0.92 -10.77 -1.04
N LEU A 33 1.39 -10.49 -2.25
CA LEU A 33 2.71 -9.90 -2.45
C LEU A 33 2.65 -8.52 -1.80
N ALA A 34 3.22 -8.41 -0.60
CA ALA A 34 3.32 -7.16 0.13
C ALA A 34 4.09 -6.17 -0.76
N SER A 35 3.34 -5.26 -1.37
CA SER A 35 3.88 -4.30 -2.31
C SER A 35 4.46 -3.15 -1.50
N THR A 36 5.68 -2.77 -1.83
CA THR A 36 6.32 -1.59 -1.26
C THR A 36 5.87 -0.38 -2.04
N TYR A 37 5.39 0.66 -1.37
CA TYR A 37 4.89 1.88 -2.00
C TYR A 37 5.69 3.09 -1.57
N ARG A 38 5.88 4.04 -2.48
CA ARG A 38 6.49 5.34 -2.20
C ARG A 38 5.48 6.47 -2.37
N TYR A 39 5.11 7.15 -1.29
CA TYR A 39 3.98 8.09 -1.30
C TYR A 39 4.05 9.09 -0.14
N TRP A 40 3.20 10.11 -0.19
CA TRP A 40 2.95 11.02 0.94
C TRP A 40 1.92 10.42 1.89
N SER A 41 2.38 9.91 3.03
CA SER A 41 1.53 9.49 4.15
C SER A 41 0.97 10.71 4.89
N PHE A 42 -0.20 10.54 5.52
CA PHE A 42 -0.94 11.62 6.18
C PHE A 42 -1.25 11.28 7.64
N TRP A 43 -1.02 12.23 8.53
CA TRP A 43 -1.01 12.03 9.97
C TRP A 43 -1.76 13.13 10.72
N ASP A 44 -2.58 12.72 11.68
CA ASP A 44 -3.20 13.60 12.66
C ASP A 44 -2.33 13.66 13.91
N GLY A 45 -2.00 14.87 14.36
CA GLY A 45 -1.13 15.13 15.51
C GLY A 45 -1.86 15.40 16.83
N ALA A 46 -3.13 15.01 16.97
CA ALA A 46 -3.94 15.28 18.15
C ALA A 46 -3.26 14.85 19.46
N GLY A 47 -3.22 15.75 20.44
CA GLY A 47 -2.61 15.50 21.75
C GLY A 47 -1.08 15.34 21.71
N GLY A 48 -0.42 15.84 20.66
CA GLY A 48 1.03 15.76 20.50
C GLY A 48 1.53 14.41 20.01
N GLN A 49 0.63 13.51 19.63
CA GLN A 49 0.96 12.17 19.16
C GLN A 49 0.50 11.98 17.72
N TRP A 50 1.34 11.35 16.91
CA TRP A 50 0.99 11.01 15.54
C TRP A 50 0.06 9.81 15.50
N LYS A 51 -1.05 9.95 14.79
CA LYS A 51 -1.95 8.88 14.40
C LYS A 51 -2.08 8.88 12.89
N TYR A 52 -1.99 7.71 12.28
CA TYR A 52 -2.22 7.59 10.84
C TYR A 52 -3.65 8.06 10.54
N ALA A 53 -3.80 8.97 9.59
CA ALA A 53 -5.09 9.57 9.32
C ALA A 53 -6.01 8.57 8.59
N THR A 54 -7.25 8.43 9.10
CA THR A 54 -8.29 7.61 8.48
C THR A 54 -9.13 8.37 7.45
N GLN A 55 -8.93 9.68 7.36
CA GLN A 55 -9.55 10.58 6.38
C GLN A 55 -8.47 11.20 5.50
N GLY A 56 -8.79 11.43 4.22
CA GLY A 56 -7.87 12.11 3.30
C GLY A 56 -7.71 13.60 3.61
N PRO A 57 -6.58 14.23 3.21
CA PRO A 57 -6.32 15.65 3.45
C PRO A 57 -7.40 16.59 2.90
N SER A 58 -8.05 16.21 1.80
CA SER A 58 -9.12 16.99 1.14
C SER A 58 -10.48 16.89 1.84
N SER A 59 -10.63 16.01 2.84
CA SER A 59 -11.89 15.81 3.57
C SER A 59 -11.78 16.21 5.03
N LEU A 60 -10.62 15.97 5.65
CA LEU A 60 -10.39 16.35 7.04
C LEU A 60 -10.40 17.88 7.18
N ARG A 61 -11.20 18.39 8.12
CA ARG A 61 -11.26 19.80 8.52
C ARG A 61 -10.76 19.94 9.96
N PRO A 62 -9.45 20.15 10.18
CA PRO A 62 -8.90 20.27 11.53
C PRO A 62 -9.42 21.53 12.24
N ALA A 63 -9.50 21.50 13.57
CA ALA A 63 -9.81 22.68 14.37
C ALA A 63 -8.63 23.67 14.42
N ASP A 64 -8.85 24.91 14.86
CA ASP A 64 -7.76 25.80 15.27
C ASP A 64 -6.90 25.10 16.35
N GLY A 65 -5.58 25.26 16.28
CA GLY A 65 -4.68 24.58 17.21
C GLY A 65 -4.26 23.17 16.79
N SER A 66 -4.77 22.65 15.66
CA SER A 66 -4.44 21.29 15.21
C SER A 66 -3.06 21.21 14.56
N VAL A 67 -2.45 20.03 14.61
CA VAL A 67 -1.22 19.70 13.90
C VAL A 67 -1.49 18.63 12.86
N GLN A 68 -1.01 18.83 11.63
CA GLN A 68 -1.19 17.92 10.51
C GLN A 68 0.16 17.56 9.91
N GLY A 69 0.40 16.27 9.70
CA GLY A 69 1.68 15.75 9.25
C GLY A 69 1.60 15.13 7.86
N PHE A 70 2.54 15.49 7.00
CA PHE A 70 2.73 14.90 5.68
C PHE A 70 4.15 14.33 5.64
N HIS A 71 4.28 13.02 5.47
CA HIS A 71 5.59 12.37 5.42
C HIS A 71 5.73 11.55 4.15
N PHE A 72 6.71 11.89 3.33
CA PHE A 72 7.08 11.11 2.16
C PHE A 72 7.87 9.87 2.59
N VAL A 73 7.27 8.70 2.40
CA VAL A 73 7.77 7.43 2.94
C VAL A 73 7.80 6.34 1.88
N VAL A 74 8.69 5.37 2.09
CA VAL A 74 8.59 4.04 1.48
C VAL A 74 8.08 3.06 2.53
N SER A 75 6.88 2.51 2.34
CA SER A 75 6.26 1.56 3.28
C SER A 75 5.88 0.26 2.59
N LYS A 76 6.16 -0.86 3.26
CA LYS A 76 5.58 -2.17 2.94
C LYS A 76 4.15 -2.16 3.46
N ASP A 77 3.19 -2.34 2.55
CA ASP A 77 1.75 -2.15 2.82
C ASP A 77 1.44 -0.69 3.26
N ALA A 78 0.90 0.11 2.34
CA ALA A 78 0.85 1.59 2.36
C ALA A 78 0.10 2.27 3.53
N ALA A 79 -0.23 1.57 4.61
CA ALA A 79 -0.80 2.17 5.81
C ALA A 79 -0.25 1.53 7.10
N ASP A 80 -0.10 0.21 7.13
CA ASP A 80 0.20 -0.52 8.37
C ASP A 80 1.63 -0.32 8.88
N GLN A 81 2.57 0.04 8.01
CA GLN A 81 3.99 0.16 8.36
C GLN A 81 4.61 1.53 8.07
N ALA A 82 3.77 2.53 7.76
CA ALA A 82 4.25 3.86 7.45
C ALA A 82 4.81 4.53 8.70
N ALA A 83 6.01 5.11 8.61
CA ALA A 83 6.57 5.89 9.71
C ALA A 83 5.91 7.28 9.80
N PRO A 84 5.59 7.80 11.00
CA PRO A 84 5.12 9.17 11.16
C PRO A 84 6.21 10.21 10.82
N PRO A 85 5.85 11.49 10.66
CA PRO A 85 6.84 12.55 10.51
C PRO A 85 7.87 12.51 11.63
N ARG A 86 9.14 12.73 11.30
CA ARG A 86 10.26 12.70 12.26
C ARG A 86 10.19 13.83 13.29
N ALA A 87 9.59 14.95 12.92
CA ALA A 87 9.31 16.05 13.85
C ALA A 87 8.03 15.77 14.65
N GLY A 88 8.02 16.19 15.92
CA GLY A 88 6.86 16.03 16.81
C GLY A 88 5.65 16.86 16.39
N ALA A 89 4.47 16.42 16.82
CA ALA A 89 3.21 17.13 16.59
C ALA A 89 3.01 18.29 17.58
N ASP A 90 3.81 19.35 17.46
CA ASP A 90 3.80 20.47 18.41
C ASP A 90 3.23 21.76 17.80
N PHE A 91 1.96 22.06 18.11
CA PHE A 91 1.33 23.29 17.65
C PHE A 91 1.99 24.54 18.23
N ALA A 92 2.33 24.52 19.52
CA ALA A 92 2.85 25.70 20.20
C ALA A 92 4.23 26.08 19.64
N ALA A 93 5.09 25.08 19.42
CA ALA A 93 6.39 25.30 18.80
C ALA A 93 6.27 25.90 17.39
N VAL A 94 5.34 25.38 16.57
CA VAL A 94 5.20 25.80 15.16
C VAL A 94 4.46 27.13 14.99
N CYS A 95 3.43 27.38 15.80
CA CYS A 95 2.53 28.51 15.61
C CYS A 95 2.68 29.64 16.64
N SER A 96 3.66 29.58 17.55
CA SER A 96 3.87 30.61 18.59
C SER A 96 3.95 32.05 18.06
N ALA A 97 4.60 32.25 16.92
CA ALA A 97 4.74 33.56 16.28
C ALA A 97 3.54 33.96 15.40
N THR A 98 2.52 33.09 15.26
CA THR A 98 1.34 33.35 14.43
C THR A 98 0.15 33.76 15.29
N PRO A 99 -0.21 35.06 15.32
CA PRO A 99 -1.35 35.52 16.10
C PRO A 99 -2.66 34.95 15.55
N ALA A 100 -3.59 34.69 16.45
CA ALA A 100 -4.97 34.38 16.10
C ALA A 100 -5.61 35.60 15.41
N VAL A 101 -6.51 35.32 14.46
CA VAL A 101 -7.26 36.34 13.71
C VAL A 101 -8.71 35.86 13.63
N ASP A 102 -9.65 36.75 13.91
CA ASP A 102 -11.08 36.43 13.83
C ASP A 102 -11.47 35.91 12.44
N GLY A 103 -12.31 34.88 12.41
CA GLY A 103 -12.73 34.22 11.18
C GLY A 103 -11.63 33.39 10.49
N LYS A 104 -10.51 33.13 11.16
CA LYS A 104 -9.45 32.22 10.68
C LYS A 104 -9.09 31.19 11.75
N LYS A 105 -8.59 30.05 11.28
CA LYS A 105 -7.93 29.05 12.13
C LYS A 105 -6.48 28.89 11.73
N ARG A 106 -5.66 28.49 12.69
CA ARG A 106 -4.26 28.14 12.56
C ARG A 106 -4.11 26.64 12.62
N ILE A 107 -3.40 26.10 11.65
CA ILE A 107 -3.05 24.69 11.59
C ILE A 107 -1.53 24.62 11.46
N ALA A 108 -0.87 23.96 12.41
CA ALA A 108 0.54 23.63 12.28
C ALA A 108 0.68 22.51 11.26
N VAL A 109 1.50 22.73 10.24
CA VAL A 109 1.76 21.75 9.18
C VAL A 109 3.20 21.29 9.30
N VAL A 110 3.40 19.99 9.45
CA VAL A 110 4.70 19.31 9.44
C VAL A 110 4.85 18.61 8.10
N ILE A 111 5.93 18.94 7.37
CA ILE A 111 6.22 18.42 6.04
C ILE A 111 7.58 17.73 6.12
N ASP A 112 7.54 16.41 6.16
CA ASP A 112 8.72 15.57 6.18
C ASP A 112 8.94 15.00 4.76
N PHE A 113 10.00 15.45 4.10
CA PHE A 113 10.35 14.99 2.75
C PHE A 113 10.95 13.57 2.73
N GLY A 114 11.02 12.91 3.88
CA GLY A 114 11.67 11.62 4.05
C GLY A 114 13.19 11.75 4.02
N THR A 115 13.83 10.59 4.00
CA THR A 115 15.29 10.48 3.96
C THR A 115 15.76 10.20 2.53
N ARG A 116 17.09 10.14 2.33
CA ARG A 116 17.65 9.71 1.04
C ARG A 116 17.23 8.29 0.63
N SER A 117 16.99 7.39 1.59
CA SER A 117 16.49 6.04 1.27
C SER A 117 15.05 6.04 0.77
N ASP A 118 14.26 7.07 1.11
CA ASP A 118 12.89 7.20 0.62
C ASP A 118 12.81 7.82 -0.78
N ALA A 119 13.87 8.53 -1.20
CA ALA A 119 13.88 9.24 -2.46
C ALA A 119 13.78 8.30 -3.69
N PRO A 120 13.12 8.74 -4.77
CA PRO A 120 13.24 8.05 -6.06
C PRO A 120 14.70 7.98 -6.54
N ALA A 121 15.01 7.00 -7.40
CA ALA A 121 16.35 6.84 -7.94
C ALA A 121 16.88 8.15 -8.57
N GLY A 122 18.10 8.55 -8.17
CA GLY A 122 18.74 9.80 -8.61
C GLY A 122 18.12 11.08 -8.01
N GLY A 123 17.14 10.95 -7.11
CA GLY A 123 16.54 12.06 -6.37
C GLY A 123 17.17 12.23 -4.98
N THR A 124 17.03 13.43 -4.44
CA THR A 124 17.34 13.75 -3.05
C THR A 124 16.18 14.56 -2.45
N PRO A 125 15.87 14.37 -1.16
CA PRO A 125 14.92 15.24 -0.47
C PRO A 125 15.39 16.71 -0.55
N PRO A 126 14.48 17.69 -0.66
CA PRO A 126 14.85 19.11 -0.69
C PRO A 126 15.61 19.59 0.56
N GLN A 127 15.36 18.93 1.70
CA GLN A 127 16.01 19.18 2.98
C GLN A 127 15.98 17.89 3.83
N GLU A 128 16.99 17.71 4.67
CA GLU A 128 17.14 16.50 5.49
C GLU A 128 16.21 16.50 6.71
N GLU A 129 15.89 17.68 7.25
CA GLU A 129 15.01 17.87 8.40
C GLU A 129 13.57 18.18 7.97
N PRO A 130 12.54 17.80 8.75
CA PRO A 130 11.17 18.19 8.49
C PRO A 130 10.99 19.72 8.48
N ARG A 131 10.21 20.23 7.52
CA ARG A 131 9.79 21.63 7.48
C ARG A 131 8.53 21.80 8.31
N THR A 132 8.46 22.85 9.11
CA THR A 132 7.23 23.23 9.80
C THR A 132 6.78 24.62 9.37
N ALA A 133 5.46 24.82 9.33
CA ALA A 133 4.87 26.12 9.04
C ALA A 133 3.47 26.21 9.66
N CYS A 134 3.07 27.43 10.05
CA CYS A 134 1.73 27.69 10.56
C CYS A 134 0.84 28.23 9.43
N ALA A 135 -0.13 27.43 8.98
CA ALA A 135 -1.12 27.86 8.00
C ALA A 135 -2.24 28.64 8.71
N ARG A 136 -2.61 29.82 8.19
CA ARG A 136 -3.77 30.59 8.67
C ARG A 136 -4.87 30.62 7.61
N VAL A 137 -5.88 29.79 7.79
CA VAL A 137 -6.88 29.46 6.77
C VAL A 137 -8.30 29.76 7.24
N GLY A 138 -9.28 29.69 6.33
CA GLY A 138 -10.70 29.88 6.66
C GLY A 138 -11.23 28.80 7.62
N PRO A 139 -12.37 29.02 8.28
CA PRO A 139 -12.90 28.11 9.30
C PRO A 139 -13.20 26.71 8.73
N ASP A 140 -13.70 26.64 7.49
CA ASP A 140 -14.06 25.38 6.83
C ASP A 140 -12.92 24.73 6.04
N ALA A 141 -11.71 25.30 6.11
CA ALA A 141 -10.58 24.83 5.34
C ALA A 141 -10.16 23.41 5.74
N THR A 142 -9.78 22.65 4.73
CA THR A 142 -9.29 21.27 4.82
C THR A 142 -7.80 21.24 5.14
N ALA A 143 -7.30 20.06 5.53
CA ALA A 143 -5.85 19.86 5.72
C ALA A 143 -5.07 20.07 4.40
N ALA A 144 -5.66 19.73 3.24
CA ALA A 144 -5.08 20.00 1.93
C ALA A 144 -4.94 21.51 1.64
N GLU A 145 -5.95 22.31 2.01
CA GLU A 145 -5.88 23.77 1.87
C GLU A 145 -4.86 24.40 2.83
N ALA A 146 -4.75 23.88 4.06
CA ALA A 146 -3.71 24.28 4.99
C ALA A 146 -2.29 23.96 4.45
N LEU A 147 -2.09 22.78 3.87
CA LEU A 147 -0.83 22.44 3.20
C LEU A 147 -0.55 23.36 2.00
N ALA A 148 -1.57 23.63 1.18
CA ALA A 148 -1.44 24.50 0.01
C ALA A 148 -1.10 25.95 0.37
N GLU A 149 -1.51 26.43 1.55
CA GLU A 149 -1.14 27.76 2.04
C GLU A 149 0.38 27.89 2.27
N VAL A 150 1.05 26.81 2.68
CA VAL A 150 2.44 26.87 3.15
C VAL A 150 3.45 26.13 2.26
N ALA A 151 3.00 25.33 1.29
CA ALA A 151 3.87 24.36 0.62
C ALA A 151 3.62 24.14 -0.88
N LYS A 152 3.21 25.18 -1.61
CA LYS A 152 3.09 25.11 -3.08
C LYS A 152 4.45 24.90 -3.78
N PRO A 153 4.45 24.35 -5.02
CA PRO A 153 3.30 23.77 -5.71
C PRO A 153 2.94 22.38 -5.16
N LEU A 154 1.65 22.04 -5.19
CA LEU A 154 1.16 20.69 -4.92
C LEU A 154 0.78 20.01 -6.23
N ARG A 155 1.04 18.70 -6.34
CA ARG A 155 0.58 17.87 -7.46
C ARG A 155 -0.29 16.75 -6.91
N TYR A 156 -1.41 16.50 -7.56
CA TYR A 156 -2.33 15.42 -7.26
C TYR A 156 -2.60 14.58 -8.51
N ASN A 157 -2.95 13.30 -8.32
CA ASN A 157 -3.47 12.48 -9.41
C ASN A 157 -5.00 12.63 -9.51
N ASN A 158 -5.60 11.93 -10.47
CA ASN A 158 -7.05 11.94 -10.69
C ASN A 158 -7.87 11.32 -9.54
N ALA A 159 -7.24 10.54 -8.66
CA ALA A 159 -7.85 9.98 -7.44
C ALA A 159 -7.63 10.88 -6.20
N ALA A 160 -7.19 12.13 -6.40
CA ALA A 160 -6.87 13.08 -5.34
C ALA A 160 -5.76 12.63 -4.37
N LEU A 161 -4.90 11.69 -4.78
CA LEU A 161 -3.70 11.34 -4.04
C LEU A 161 -2.66 12.46 -4.16
N LEU A 162 -2.07 12.86 -3.04
CA LEU A 162 -0.98 13.85 -3.01
C LEU A 162 0.30 13.23 -3.58
N CYS A 163 0.70 13.68 -4.77
CA CYS A 163 1.88 13.19 -5.48
C CYS A 163 3.14 13.96 -5.14
N SER A 164 3.04 15.29 -4.95
CA SER A 164 4.20 16.11 -4.62
C SER A 164 3.86 17.32 -3.78
N VAL A 165 4.79 17.69 -2.90
CA VAL A 165 4.76 18.91 -2.07
C VAL A 165 6.00 19.74 -2.39
N SER A 166 5.84 21.04 -2.64
CA SER A 166 6.94 21.92 -3.07
C SER A 166 7.79 21.34 -4.21
N GLY A 167 7.17 20.63 -5.15
CA GLY A 167 7.86 19.99 -6.28
C GLY A 167 8.59 18.68 -5.98
N TYR A 168 8.47 18.10 -4.77
CA TYR A 168 9.07 16.82 -4.41
C TYR A 168 8.03 15.72 -4.12
N PRO A 169 8.23 14.49 -4.63
CA PRO A 169 9.18 14.14 -5.69
C PRO A 169 8.80 14.81 -7.02
N LYS A 170 9.79 15.00 -7.90
CA LYS A 170 9.57 15.61 -9.22
C LYS A 170 8.61 14.79 -10.10
N GLN A 171 8.58 13.46 -9.91
CA GLN A 171 7.80 12.50 -10.67
C GLN A 171 7.29 11.36 -9.78
N GLY A 172 6.37 10.55 -10.30
CA GLY A 172 5.68 9.49 -9.55
C GLY A 172 4.49 10.02 -8.73
N CYS A 173 3.61 9.13 -8.30
CA CYS A 173 2.46 9.38 -7.45
C CYS A 173 1.94 8.09 -6.79
N GLY A 174 2.77 7.45 -5.94
CA GLY A 174 2.32 6.28 -5.18
C GLY A 174 2.42 4.95 -5.93
N GLU A 175 3.21 4.86 -7.00
CA GLU A 175 3.43 3.59 -7.69
C GLU A 175 4.20 2.61 -6.80
N PRO A 176 4.00 1.28 -6.99
CA PRO A 176 4.81 0.27 -6.35
C PRO A 176 6.29 0.50 -6.65
N VAL A 177 7.12 0.42 -5.62
CA VAL A 177 8.56 0.34 -5.76
C VAL A 177 8.88 -1.04 -6.30
N ALA A 178 9.48 -1.10 -7.49
CA ALA A 178 9.98 -2.36 -8.02
C ALA A 178 11.03 -2.90 -7.05
N ASP A 179 10.78 -4.09 -6.47
CA ASP A 179 11.82 -4.87 -5.83
C ASP A 179 12.80 -5.24 -6.93
N THR A 180 13.87 -4.46 -7.07
CA THR A 180 15.04 -4.91 -7.82
C THR A 180 15.68 -5.96 -6.92
N ALA A 181 15.19 -7.20 -7.00
CA ALA A 181 16.04 -8.34 -6.73
C ALA A 181 17.28 -8.10 -7.58
N ALA A 182 18.44 -8.02 -6.93
CA ALA A 182 19.70 -7.81 -7.62
C ALA A 182 19.78 -8.79 -8.80
N ASP A 183 19.75 -8.25 -10.02
CA ASP A 183 20.25 -8.96 -11.17
C ASP A 183 21.73 -9.20 -10.89
N ASP A 184 22.06 -10.39 -10.37
CA ASP A 184 23.39 -10.95 -10.49
C ASP A 184 23.64 -11.15 -11.99
N PRO A 185 24.61 -10.47 -12.62
CA PRO A 185 25.01 -10.80 -13.96
C PRO A 185 25.93 -12.02 -13.87
N SER A 186 25.34 -13.19 -13.72
CA SER A 186 26.03 -14.44 -14.01
C SER A 186 25.23 -15.22 -15.05
N ASP A 187 25.72 -15.14 -16.28
CA ASP A 187 25.42 -16.02 -17.40
C ASP A 187 25.22 -17.48 -16.96
N THR A 188 23.99 -17.99 -17.11
CA THR A 188 23.67 -19.25 -17.80
C THR A 188 22.16 -19.46 -17.79
N GLY A 189 21.54 -19.32 -18.97
CA GLY A 189 20.12 -19.61 -19.17
C GLY A 189 19.80 -21.08 -18.89
N GLY A 190 19.13 -21.33 -17.77
CA GLY A 190 18.45 -22.58 -17.45
C GLY A 190 16.93 -22.41 -17.53
N PRO A 191 16.16 -23.34 -18.13
CA PRO A 191 14.71 -23.22 -18.18
C PRO A 191 14.15 -23.21 -16.75
N SER A 192 13.30 -22.22 -16.46
CA SER A 192 12.70 -22.02 -15.15
C SER A 192 12.10 -23.33 -14.63
N THR A 193 12.62 -23.82 -13.51
CA THR A 193 12.15 -25.05 -12.84
C THR A 193 10.65 -25.02 -12.55
N GLY A 194 10.07 -23.83 -12.38
CA GLY A 194 8.63 -23.62 -12.26
C GLY A 194 7.83 -24.00 -13.52
N LEU A 195 8.37 -23.75 -14.72
CA LEU A 195 7.72 -24.14 -15.97
C LEU A 195 7.76 -25.66 -16.17
N LEU A 196 8.88 -26.30 -15.82
CA LEU A 196 9.03 -27.75 -15.88
C LEU A 196 8.13 -28.47 -14.87
N ALA A 197 8.04 -27.95 -13.64
CA ALA A 197 7.12 -28.46 -12.64
C ALA A 197 5.65 -28.29 -13.06
N GLY A 198 5.30 -27.16 -13.69
CA GLY A 198 3.97 -26.92 -14.24
C GLY A 198 3.60 -27.90 -15.36
N ILE A 199 4.50 -28.12 -16.32
CA ILE A 199 4.27 -29.06 -17.44
C ILE A 199 4.13 -30.49 -16.92
N ALA A 200 4.97 -30.91 -15.96
CA ALA A 200 4.90 -32.24 -15.37
C ALA A 200 3.56 -32.49 -14.66
N ALA A 201 3.03 -31.49 -13.94
CA ALA A 201 1.73 -31.60 -13.29
C ALA A 201 0.58 -31.76 -14.29
N VAL A 202 0.58 -30.99 -15.38
CA VAL A 202 -0.44 -31.10 -16.44
C VAL A 202 -0.38 -32.46 -17.14
N ALA A 203 0.82 -32.96 -17.45
CA ALA A 203 1.00 -34.26 -18.07
C ALA A 203 0.50 -35.41 -17.17
N ALA A 204 0.76 -35.34 -15.87
CA ALA A 204 0.27 -36.33 -14.90
C ALA A 204 -1.27 -36.35 -14.82
N LEU A 205 -1.91 -35.18 -14.84
CA LEU A 205 -3.37 -35.08 -14.84
C LEU A 205 -3.99 -35.62 -16.14
N ALA A 206 -3.37 -35.34 -17.29
CA ALA A 206 -3.81 -35.89 -18.58
C ALA A 206 -3.71 -37.43 -18.61
N ALA A 207 -2.61 -38.00 -18.11
CA ALA A 207 -2.44 -39.44 -18.01
C ALA A 207 -3.47 -40.11 -17.07
N ALA A 208 -3.74 -39.48 -15.93
CA ALA A 208 -4.76 -39.95 -14.98
C ALA A 208 -6.17 -39.94 -15.60
N ALA A 209 -6.52 -38.89 -16.35
CA ALA A 209 -7.81 -38.79 -17.05
C ALA A 209 -7.97 -39.90 -18.12
N VAL A 210 -6.93 -40.17 -18.90
CA VAL A 210 -6.94 -41.25 -19.90
C VAL A 210 -7.10 -42.62 -19.24
N TRP A 211 -6.38 -42.89 -18.16
CA TRP A 211 -6.48 -44.15 -17.42
C TRP A 211 -7.87 -44.35 -16.80
N GLN A 212 -8.44 -43.29 -16.23
CA GLN A 212 -9.77 -43.33 -15.66
C GLN A 212 -10.86 -43.52 -16.73
N SER A 213 -10.67 -42.97 -17.92
CA SER A 213 -11.58 -43.20 -19.07
C SER A 213 -11.53 -44.66 -19.56
N ARG A 214 -10.33 -45.25 -19.62
CA ARG A 214 -10.13 -46.65 -20.03
C ARG A 214 -10.77 -47.63 -19.05
N ARG A 215 -10.61 -47.41 -17.74
CA ARG A 215 -11.24 -48.24 -16.70
C ARG A 215 -12.77 -48.15 -16.67
N ARG A 216 -13.36 -47.06 -17.17
CA ARG A 216 -14.82 -46.91 -17.29
C ARG A 216 -15.41 -47.59 -18.52
N ARG A 217 -14.62 -47.83 -19.57
CA ARG A 217 -15.06 -48.55 -20.79
C ARG A 217 -15.03 -50.08 -20.64
N THR A 218 -14.32 -50.60 -19.64
CA THR A 218 -14.22 -52.04 -19.33
C THR A 218 -15.16 -52.49 -18.21
N ARG A 219 -16.24 -51.75 -17.93
CA ARG A 219 -17.28 -52.10 -16.94
C ARG A 219 -18.67 -51.97 -17.53
#